data_AF-A0A0S9M2M4-F1
#
_entry.id   AF-A0A0S9M2M4-F1
#
_cell.length_a   1.000
_cell.length_b   1.000
_cell.length_c   1.000
_cell.angle_alpha   90.00
_cell.angle_beta   90.00
_cell.angle_gamma   90.00
#
_symmetry.space_group_name_H-M   'P 1'
#
loop_
_entity.id
_entity.type
_entity.pdbx_description
1 polymer ?
#
loop_
_entity_poly.entity_id
_entity_poly.type
_entity_poly.pdbx_seq_one_letter_code
_entity_poly.pdbx_strand_id
1 'polypeptide(L)'
;MSQPSKDAQAAKHLEQAIEKAKEVAADIRQAADDLAVANTVLDTHLSEEARTREVDQALGHTGAVEKTLTKSAETLDEVNTALDKAAAPVPRG
;
A
#
# COMPACT_ATOMS: atom_id res chain seq x y z
N MET A 1 -27.45 -12.92 -28.19
CA MET A 1 -26.52 -12.41 -27.17
C MET A 1 -25.80 -13.61 -26.57
N SER A 2 -24.54 -13.86 -26.93
CA SER A 2 -23.79 -14.99 -26.37
C SER A 2 -23.36 -14.65 -24.94
N GLN A 3 -23.78 -15.44 -23.96
CA GLN A 3 -23.32 -15.27 -22.58
C GLN A 3 -21.79 -15.49 -22.52
N PRO A 4 -21.04 -14.61 -21.82
CA PRO A 4 -19.62 -14.86 -21.59
C PRO A 4 -19.45 -16.15 -20.80
N SER A 5 -18.49 -16.98 -21.20
CA SER A 5 -18.13 -18.19 -20.48
C SER A 5 -17.74 -17.86 -19.03
N LYS A 6 -17.95 -18.81 -18.11
CA LYS A 6 -17.59 -18.63 -16.69
C LYS A 6 -16.13 -18.21 -16.51
N ASP A 7 -15.25 -18.68 -17.38
CA ASP A 7 -13.82 -18.34 -17.39
C ASP A 7 -13.57 -16.86 -17.75
N ALA A 8 -14.33 -16.32 -18.72
CA ALA A 8 -14.22 -14.90 -19.09
C ALA A 8 -14.72 -13.97 -17.98
N GLN A 9 -15.75 -14.39 -17.24
CA GLN A 9 -16.24 -13.66 -16.07
C GLN A 9 -15.24 -13.72 -14.91
N ALA A 10 -14.66 -14.90 -14.65
CA ALA A 10 -13.63 -15.08 -13.63
C ALA A 10 -12.37 -14.25 -13.91
N ALA A 11 -11.91 -14.21 -15.17
CA ALA A 11 -10.77 -13.39 -15.59
C ALA A 11 -11.03 -11.90 -15.34
N LYS A 12 -12.23 -11.40 -15.69
CA LYS A 12 -12.61 -10.01 -15.44
C LYS A 12 -12.67 -9.67 -13.95
N HIS A 13 -13.18 -10.59 -13.11
CA HIS A 13 -13.20 -10.38 -11.66
C HIS A 13 -11.80 -10.37 -11.05
N LEU A 14 -10.89 -11.22 -11.55
CA LEU A 14 -9.50 -11.23 -11.13
C LEU A 14 -8.79 -9.92 -11.50
N GLU A 15 -8.95 -9.45 -12.74
CA GLU A 15 -8.40 -8.17 -13.20
C GLU A 15 -8.90 -7.00 -12.33
N GLN A 16 -10.20 -6.95 -12.02
CA GLN A 16 -10.76 -5.95 -11.11
C GLN A 16 -10.20 -6.04 -9.69
N ALA A 17 -9.92 -7.24 -9.20
CA ALA A 17 -9.35 -7.42 -7.86
C ALA A 17 -7.89 -6.95 -7.82
N ILE A 18 -7.11 -7.22 -8.87
CA ILE A 18 -5.73 -6.75 -9.01
C ILE A 18 -5.68 -5.22 -9.04
N GLU A 19 -6.51 -4.57 -9.86
CA GLU A 19 -6.53 -3.10 -9.96
C GLU A 19 -6.91 -2.45 -8.62
N LYS A 20 -7.92 -2.98 -7.92
CA LYS A 20 -8.27 -2.50 -6.58
C LYS A 20 -7.13 -2.67 -5.57
N ALA A 21 -6.41 -3.79 -5.64
CA ALA A 21 -5.28 -4.02 -4.76
C ALA A 21 -4.11 -3.06 -5.06
N LYS A 22 -3.92 -2.64 -6.31
CA LYS A 22 -2.95 -1.60 -6.69
C LYS A 22 -3.35 -0.22 -6.15
N GLU A 23 -4.62 0.13 -6.26
CA GLU A 23 -5.16 1.38 -5.67
C GLU A 23 -4.91 1.41 -4.15
N VAL A 24 -5.25 0.33 -3.44
CA VAL A 24 -5.02 0.24 -1.99
C VAL A 24 -3.52 0.33 -1.65
N ALA A 25 -2.64 -0.30 -2.43
CA ALA A 25 -1.20 -0.19 -2.21
C ALA A 25 -0.70 1.25 -2.38
N ALA A 26 -1.24 1.99 -3.37
CA ALA A 26 -0.92 3.40 -3.57
C ALA A 26 -1.42 4.28 -2.40
N ASP A 27 -2.66 4.07 -1.93
CA ASP A 27 -3.21 4.80 -0.78
C ASP A 27 -2.38 4.56 0.49
N ILE A 28 -1.94 3.32 0.73
CA ILE A 28 -1.10 2.97 1.88
C ILE A 28 0.27 3.66 1.79
N ARG A 29 0.90 3.73 0.60
CA ARG A 29 2.15 4.48 0.41
C ARG A 29 1.96 5.96 0.72
N GLN A 30 0.92 6.57 0.16
CA GLN A 30 0.68 7.99 0.37
C GLN A 30 0.50 8.30 1.86
N ALA A 31 -0.25 7.46 2.59
CA ALA A 31 -0.41 7.61 4.03
C ALA A 31 0.91 7.45 4.79
N ALA A 32 1.78 6.52 4.38
CA ALA A 32 3.11 6.35 4.96
C ALA A 32 3.99 7.60 4.71
N ASP A 33 4.00 8.12 3.49
CA ASP A 33 4.77 9.31 3.11
C ASP A 33 4.29 10.55 3.88
N ASP A 34 2.98 10.76 3.97
CA ASP A 34 2.39 11.87 4.73
C ASP A 34 2.76 11.78 6.22
N LEU A 35 2.72 10.58 6.80
CA LEU A 35 3.15 10.34 8.17
C LEU A 35 4.65 10.61 8.33
N ALA A 36 5.50 10.19 7.39
CA ALA A 36 6.94 10.43 7.44
C ALA A 36 7.27 11.93 7.46
N VAL A 37 6.59 12.72 6.62
CA VAL A 37 6.74 14.18 6.58
C VAL A 37 6.29 14.79 7.91
N ALA A 38 5.10 14.43 8.40
CA ALA A 38 4.57 14.96 9.65
C ALA A 38 5.50 14.62 10.83
N ASN A 39 5.96 13.37 10.92
CA ASN A 39 6.88 12.93 11.97
C ASN A 39 8.22 13.68 11.90
N THR A 40 8.78 13.86 10.70
CA THR A 40 10.05 14.58 10.53
C THR A 40 9.92 16.05 10.97
N VAL A 41 8.82 16.70 10.58
CA VAL A 41 8.56 18.10 10.95
C VAL A 41 8.42 18.21 12.47
N LEU A 42 7.63 17.33 13.08
CA LEU A 42 7.45 17.34 14.53
C LEU A 42 8.76 16.99 15.28
N ASP A 43 9.54 16.03 14.82
CA ASP A 43 10.80 15.67 15.47
C ASP A 43 11.86 16.79 15.40
N THR A 44 11.84 17.58 14.31
CA THR A 44 12.83 18.63 14.04
C THR A 44 12.42 20.01 14.58
N HIS A 45 11.14 20.35 14.53
CA HIS A 45 10.66 21.71 14.78
C HIS A 45 9.87 21.88 16.07
N LEU A 46 9.62 20.81 16.82
CA LEU A 46 8.96 20.91 18.11
C LEU A 46 9.92 21.53 19.15
N SER A 47 9.46 22.56 19.87
CA SER A 47 10.26 23.20 20.92
C SER A 47 10.48 22.26 22.11
N GLU A 48 11.57 22.48 22.85
CA GLU A 48 11.88 21.67 24.04
C GLU A 48 10.78 21.69 25.10
N GLU A 49 10.06 22.81 25.25
CA GLU A 49 8.95 22.89 26.21
C GLU A 49 7.74 22.05 25.79
N ALA A 50 7.53 21.87 24.49
CA ALA A 50 6.46 21.02 23.94
C ALA A 50 6.91 19.55 23.80
N ARG A 51 8.22 19.28 23.86
CA ARG A 51 8.83 17.97 23.71
C ARG A 51 8.79 17.18 25.02
N THR A 52 7.60 16.68 25.35
CA THR A 52 7.43 15.79 26.50
C THR A 52 7.83 14.35 26.15
N ARG A 53 8.06 13.51 27.17
CA ARG A 53 8.36 12.09 26.99
C ARG A 53 7.25 11.37 26.21
N GLU A 54 5.99 11.73 26.45
CA GLU A 54 4.84 11.16 25.76
C GLU A 54 4.85 11.54 24.27
N VAL A 55 5.27 12.76 23.93
CA VAL A 55 5.41 13.20 22.55
C VAL A 55 6.54 12.44 21.86
N ASP A 56 7.70 12.29 22.48
CA ASP A 56 8.81 11.48 21.92
C ASP A 56 8.37 10.03 21.68
N GLN A 57 7.62 9.45 22.62
CA GLN A 57 7.10 8.10 22.48
C GLN A 57 6.08 8.02 21.32
N ALA A 58 5.19 8.99 21.19
CA ALA A 58 4.21 9.05 20.11
C ALA A 58 4.86 9.23 18.73
N LEU A 59 5.92 10.03 18.62
CA LEU A 59 6.72 10.17 17.40
C LEU A 59 7.39 8.84 17.03
N GLY A 60 7.97 8.16 18.01
CA GLY A 60 8.57 6.83 17.82
C GLY A 60 7.55 5.78 17.34
N HIS A 61 6.37 5.72 17.96
CA HIS A 61 5.28 4.82 17.53
C HIS A 61 4.81 5.14 16.11
N THR A 62 4.59 6.42 15.81
CA THR A 62 4.17 6.86 14.48
C THR A 62 5.18 6.47 13.40
N GLY A 63 6.49 6.54 13.72
CA GLY A 63 7.54 6.11 12.78
C GLY A 63 7.60 4.59 12.59
N ALA A 64 7.23 3.82 13.61
CA ALA A 64 7.08 2.37 13.45
C ALA A 64 5.86 2.00 12.58
N VAL A 65 4.76 2.74 12.72
CA VAL A 65 3.56 2.57 11.89
C VAL A 65 3.87 2.93 10.43
N GLU A 66 4.50 4.07 10.18
CA GLU A 66 4.96 4.50 8.85
C GLU A 66 5.77 3.39 8.15
N LYS A 67 6.82 2.86 8.79
CA LYS A 67 7.61 1.75 8.26
C LYS A 67 6.78 0.50 7.95
N THR A 68 5.78 0.20 8.79
CA THR A 68 4.89 -0.94 8.60
C THR A 68 3.99 -0.74 7.38
N LEU A 69 3.48 0.48 7.18
CA LEU A 69 2.66 0.85 6.04
C LEU A 69 3.48 0.77 4.74
N THR A 70 4.68 1.34 4.70
CA THR A 70 5.59 1.27 3.55
C THR A 70 5.84 -0.19 3.14
N LYS A 71 6.21 -1.05 4.10
CA LYS A 71 6.43 -2.47 3.83
C LYS A 71 5.16 -3.19 3.37
N SER A 72 4.00 -2.81 3.90
CA SER A 72 2.72 -3.40 3.50
C SER A 72 2.39 -3.06 2.05
N ALA A 73 2.64 -1.82 1.63
CA ALA A 73 2.44 -1.43 0.24
C ALA A 73 3.42 -2.11 -0.72
N GLU A 74 4.70 -2.24 -0.34
CA GLU A 74 5.69 -3.01 -1.11
C GLU A 74 5.22 -4.46 -1.31
N THR A 75 4.77 -5.10 -0.23
CA THR A 75 4.27 -6.48 -0.29
C THR A 75 3.04 -6.59 -1.19
N LEU A 76 2.12 -5.62 -1.13
CA LEU A 76 0.94 -5.61 -2.01
C LEU A 76 1.33 -5.43 -3.48
N ASP A 77 2.30 -4.58 -3.80
CA ASP A 77 2.82 -4.43 -5.17
C ASP A 77 3.47 -5.71 -5.69
N GLU A 78 4.24 -6.42 -4.85
CA GLU A 78 4.82 -7.71 -5.21
C GLU A 78 3.74 -8.74 -5.54
N VAL A 79 2.70 -8.81 -4.71
CA VAL A 79 1.55 -9.71 -4.93
C VAL A 79 0.81 -9.34 -6.21
N ASN A 80 0.52 -8.06 -6.43
CA ASN A 80 -0.14 -7.59 -7.65
C ASN A 80 0.67 -7.92 -8.90
N THR A 81 2.00 -7.72 -8.85
CA THR A 81 2.92 -8.07 -9.93
C THR A 81 2.92 -9.58 -10.21
N ALA A 82 2.88 -10.41 -9.16
CA ALA A 82 2.81 -11.86 -9.31
C ALA A 82 1.48 -12.32 -9.92
N LEU A 83 0.36 -11.71 -9.48
CA LEU A 83 -0.98 -11.98 -10.01
C LEU A 83 -1.11 -11.55 -11.47
N ASP A 84 -0.59 -10.38 -11.85
CA ASP A 84 -0.57 -9.91 -13.24
C ASP A 84 0.19 -10.90 -14.15
N LYS A 85 1.35 -11.40 -13.70
CA LYS A 85 2.13 -12.41 -14.44
C LYS A 85 1.39 -13.74 -14.58
N ALA A 86 0.67 -14.15 -13.54
CA ALA A 86 -0.12 -15.38 -13.55
C ALA A 86 -1.39 -15.27 -14.41
N ALA A 87 -1.99 -14.07 -14.48
CA ALA A 87 -3.15 -13.78 -15.30
C ALA A 87 -2.82 -13.56 -16.79
N ALA A 88 -1.54 -13.34 -17.13
CA ALA A 88 -1.11 -13.18 -18.51
C ALA A 88 -1.35 -14.47 -19.32
N PRO A 89 -1.98 -14.39 -20.52
CA PRO A 89 -2.24 -15.56 -21.33
C PRO A 89 -0.93 -16.20 -21.80
N VAL A 90 -0.71 -17.47 -21.48
CA VAL A 90 0.38 -18.27 -22.03
C VAL A 90 0.24 -18.31 -23.55
N PRO A 91 1.24 -17.90 -24.35
CA PRO A 91 1.18 -18.04 -25.80
C PRO A 91 1.16 -19.53 -26.13
N ARG A 92 0.03 -20.02 -26.66
CA ARG A 92 -0.06 -21.36 -27.23
C ARG A 92 0.68 -21.35 -28.57
N GLY A 93 1.94 -21.82 -28.54
CA GLY A 93 2.66 -22.24 -29.74
C GLY A 93 2.12 -23.55 -30.30
#